data_AF-A0A1T5JCF4-F1
#
_entry.id   AF-A0A1T5JCF4-F1
#
_cell.length_a   1.000
_cell.length_b   1.000
_cell.length_c   1.000
_cell.angle_alpha   90.00
_cell.angle_beta   90.00
_cell.angle_gamma   90.00
#
_symmetry.space_group_name_H-M   'P 1'
#
loop_
_entity.id
_entity.type
_entity.pdbx_description
1 polymer ?
#
loop_
_entity_poly.entity_id
_entity_poly.type
_entity_poly.pdbx_seq_one_letter_code
_entity_poly.pdbx_strand_id
1 'polypeptide(L)'
;MHNIIINFGTFLERFRNFFSFETKAREIYFRNFAYGPADTMTLLKTFNLDIIRLKFVYTMKKIFALLAIASMMAVACGKDNNDPKPDNGEYVKPIEIDGDFSDWAKLDSKKVAVAKTLTDDETSYTALKTVMVYADKNSVFIRFSFDKDQMSMDYAPFHIWIDSDNDESTGGYAGNFTESSIDVMLEGVFIDGSEFVSYDPSVYQWIGEPHASGWFWDELLAGGSGLCSGAGNGTEYEIELVRELFPLGQLPDEFRIGFDIQYVDGEDWNTVGLLPNGAPTNDNAGGLAPMLKVVTVK
;
A
#
# COMPACT_ATOMS: atom_id res chain seq x y z
N MET A 1 -31.49 -4.46 7.01
CA MET A 1 -31.21 -5.90 7.28
C MET A 1 -31.79 -6.86 6.23
N HIS A 2 -33.02 -6.69 5.72
CA HIS A 2 -33.60 -7.63 4.75
C HIS A 2 -32.85 -7.75 3.40
N ASN A 3 -32.23 -6.67 2.90
CA ASN A 3 -31.49 -6.70 1.62
C ASN A 3 -30.08 -7.34 1.70
N ILE A 4 -29.49 -7.42 2.90
CA ILE A 4 -28.15 -8.02 3.09
C ILE A 4 -28.24 -9.55 3.12
N ILE A 5 -29.32 -10.10 3.67
CA ILE A 5 -29.56 -11.54 3.78
C ILE A 5 -29.81 -12.17 2.40
N ILE A 6 -30.47 -11.45 1.49
CA ILE A 6 -30.78 -11.94 0.13
C ILE A 6 -29.47 -12.15 -0.68
N ASN A 7 -28.51 -11.23 -0.56
CA ASN A 7 -27.24 -11.35 -1.28
C ASN A 7 -26.37 -12.51 -0.80
N PHE A 8 -26.42 -12.84 0.51
CA PHE A 8 -25.65 -13.95 1.09
C PHE A 8 -26.16 -15.32 0.64
N GLY A 9 -27.48 -15.46 0.46
CA GLY A 9 -28.10 -16.69 -0.07
C GLY A 9 -27.67 -17.00 -1.50
N THR A 10 -27.71 -16.00 -2.39
CA THR A 10 -27.20 -16.12 -3.77
C THR A 10 -25.70 -16.37 -3.84
N PHE A 11 -24.92 -15.83 -2.90
CA PHE A 11 -23.48 -16.08 -2.81
C PHE A 11 -23.18 -17.54 -2.43
N LEU A 12 -23.85 -18.07 -1.39
CA LEU A 12 -23.70 -19.47 -0.97
C LEU A 12 -24.14 -20.45 -2.06
N GLU A 13 -25.16 -20.11 -2.83
CA GLU A 13 -25.63 -20.95 -3.94
C GLU A 13 -24.64 -20.96 -5.12
N ARG A 14 -24.06 -19.80 -5.46
CA ARG A 14 -22.96 -19.71 -6.45
C ARG A 14 -21.70 -20.44 -5.99
N PHE A 15 -21.37 -20.33 -4.71
CA PHE A 15 -20.26 -21.04 -4.07
C PHE A 15 -20.47 -22.56 -4.13
N ARG A 16 -21.66 -23.05 -3.80
CA ARG A 16 -22.02 -24.48 -3.88
C ARG A 16 -21.98 -25.02 -5.31
N ASN A 17 -22.49 -24.25 -6.27
CA ASN A 17 -22.49 -24.63 -7.69
C ASN A 17 -21.07 -24.71 -8.26
N PHE A 18 -20.14 -23.89 -7.75
CA PHE A 18 -18.73 -23.92 -8.13
C PHE A 18 -17.99 -25.17 -7.62
N PHE A 19 -18.18 -25.58 -6.36
CA PHE A 19 -17.62 -26.86 -5.87
C PHE A 19 -18.20 -28.07 -6.61
N SER A 20 -19.47 -28.00 -7.03
CA SER A 20 -20.06 -29.03 -7.90
C SER A 20 -19.38 -29.11 -9.26
N PHE A 21 -18.96 -27.97 -9.83
CA PHE A 21 -18.19 -27.91 -11.07
C PHE A 21 -16.78 -28.48 -10.89
N GLU A 22 -16.10 -28.16 -9.80
CA GLU A 22 -14.75 -28.68 -9.50
C GLU A 22 -14.76 -30.21 -9.31
N THR A 23 -15.80 -30.73 -8.66
CA THR A 23 -15.99 -32.18 -8.47
C THR A 23 -16.25 -32.89 -9.80
N LYS A 24 -17.07 -32.29 -10.69
CA LYS A 24 -17.32 -32.81 -12.04
C LYS A 24 -16.09 -32.71 -12.95
N ALA A 25 -15.28 -31.66 -12.83
CA ALA A 25 -14.02 -31.51 -13.56
C ALA A 25 -13.02 -32.60 -13.15
N ARG A 26 -12.94 -32.95 -11.85
CA ARG A 26 -12.18 -34.10 -11.36
C ARG A 26 -12.72 -35.44 -11.88
N GLU A 27 -14.03 -35.59 -12.01
CA GLU A 27 -14.65 -36.82 -12.53
C GLU A 27 -14.37 -37.04 -14.04
N ILE A 28 -14.36 -35.95 -14.82
CA ILE A 28 -13.95 -35.93 -16.23
C ILE A 28 -12.43 -36.23 -16.37
N TYR A 29 -11.63 -35.77 -15.41
CA TYR A 29 -10.19 -36.03 -15.34
C TYR A 29 -9.87 -37.52 -15.13
N PHE A 30 -10.63 -38.23 -14.28
CA PHE A 30 -10.43 -39.66 -14.04
C PHE A 30 -10.88 -40.57 -15.19
N ARG A 31 -11.88 -40.17 -15.99
CA ARG A 31 -12.30 -40.96 -17.17
C ARG A 31 -11.34 -40.90 -18.34
N ASN A 32 -10.55 -39.83 -18.46
CA ASN A 32 -9.69 -39.60 -19.62
C ASN A 32 -8.23 -40.06 -19.45
N PHE A 33 -7.86 -40.62 -18.28
CA PHE A 33 -6.49 -41.09 -18.00
C PHE A 33 -6.20 -42.55 -18.38
N ALA A 34 -7.05 -43.18 -19.21
CA ALA A 34 -6.86 -44.56 -19.68
C ALA A 34 -5.95 -44.69 -20.92
N TYR A 35 -5.51 -43.60 -21.55
CA TYR A 35 -4.65 -43.67 -22.75
C TYR A 35 -3.66 -42.49 -22.78
N GLY A 36 -2.35 -42.78 -22.74
CA GLY A 36 -1.26 -41.81 -22.94
C GLY A 36 -0.98 -41.51 -24.43
N PRO A 37 0.12 -40.81 -24.81
CA PRO A 37 1.22 -40.30 -23.99
C PRO A 37 1.34 -38.75 -23.96
N ALA A 38 2.13 -38.29 -23.00
CA ALA A 38 2.44 -36.91 -22.67
C ALA A 38 3.55 -36.32 -23.57
N ASP A 39 3.41 -35.06 -23.96
CA ASP A 39 4.39 -33.99 -23.77
C ASP A 39 3.93 -32.75 -24.58
N THR A 40 4.22 -31.55 -24.06
CA THR A 40 3.77 -30.19 -24.46
C THR A 40 2.45 -29.68 -23.87
N MET A 41 1.36 -30.47 -23.81
CA MET A 41 0.11 -30.01 -23.20
C MET A 41 0.14 -29.93 -21.67
N THR A 42 1.06 -30.65 -21.01
CA THR A 42 1.19 -30.63 -19.55
C THR A 42 1.77 -29.31 -19.06
N LEU A 43 2.79 -28.77 -19.74
CA LEU A 43 3.46 -27.51 -19.37
C LEU A 43 2.53 -26.29 -19.49
N LEU A 44 1.80 -26.17 -20.61
CA LEU A 44 0.80 -25.12 -20.81
C LEU A 44 -0.36 -25.20 -19.81
N LYS A 45 -0.70 -26.40 -19.32
CA LYS A 45 -1.78 -26.61 -18.34
C LYS A 45 -1.34 -26.34 -16.91
N THR A 46 -0.12 -26.70 -16.53
CA THR A 46 0.43 -26.36 -15.20
C THR A 46 0.56 -24.84 -15.08
N PHE A 47 1.08 -24.15 -16.09
CA PHE A 47 1.17 -22.69 -16.12
C PHE A 47 -0.20 -22.01 -15.97
N ASN A 48 -1.23 -22.52 -16.66
CA ASN A 48 -2.58 -21.96 -16.57
C ASN A 48 -3.25 -22.26 -15.22
N LEU A 49 -2.99 -23.45 -14.65
CA LEU A 49 -3.50 -23.83 -13.32
C LEU A 49 -2.84 -23.01 -12.20
N ASP A 50 -1.56 -22.69 -12.31
CA ASP A 50 -0.85 -21.88 -11.32
C ASP A 50 -1.30 -20.41 -11.39
N ILE A 51 -1.52 -19.87 -12.60
CA ILE A 51 -2.15 -18.55 -12.77
C ILE A 51 -3.57 -18.51 -12.19
N ILE A 52 -4.37 -19.56 -12.43
CA ILE A 52 -5.73 -19.66 -11.87
C ILE A 52 -5.68 -19.80 -10.34
N ARG A 53 -4.73 -20.55 -9.79
CA ARG A 53 -4.53 -20.68 -8.33
C ARG A 53 -4.07 -19.38 -7.70
N LEU A 54 -3.14 -18.65 -8.31
CA LEU A 54 -2.71 -17.33 -7.84
C LEU A 54 -3.90 -16.35 -7.84
N LYS A 55 -4.64 -16.28 -8.95
CA LYS A 55 -5.84 -15.43 -9.06
C LYS A 55 -6.91 -15.83 -8.04
N PHE A 56 -7.08 -17.12 -7.76
CA PHE A 56 -8.01 -17.61 -6.74
C PHE A 56 -7.57 -17.26 -5.31
N VAL A 57 -6.31 -17.48 -4.95
CA VAL A 57 -5.76 -17.10 -3.64
C VAL A 57 -5.87 -15.59 -3.43
N TYR A 58 -5.57 -14.80 -4.46
CA TYR A 58 -5.69 -13.35 -4.46
C TYR A 58 -7.14 -12.88 -4.30
N THR A 59 -8.08 -13.47 -5.05
CA THR A 59 -9.52 -13.18 -4.92
C THR A 59 -10.05 -13.57 -3.54
N MET A 60 -9.60 -14.70 -2.99
CA MET A 60 -9.98 -15.15 -1.64
C MET A 60 -9.43 -14.21 -0.56
N LYS A 61 -8.18 -13.73 -0.69
CA LYS A 61 -7.60 -12.73 0.21
C LYS A 61 -8.41 -11.42 0.20
N LYS A 62 -8.79 -10.91 -0.99
CA LYS A 62 -9.68 -9.74 -1.12
C LYS A 62 -11.04 -9.95 -0.43
N ILE A 63 -11.65 -11.12 -0.60
CA ILE A 63 -12.92 -11.47 0.03
C ILE A 63 -12.78 -11.56 1.57
N PHE A 64 -11.67 -12.12 2.07
CA PHE A 64 -11.40 -12.17 3.52
C PHE A 64 -11.16 -10.79 4.12
N ALA A 65 -10.43 -9.90 3.44
CA ALA A 65 -10.24 -8.52 3.88
C ALA A 65 -11.58 -7.76 3.93
N LEU A 66 -12.42 -7.88 2.90
CA LEU A 66 -13.77 -7.30 2.87
C LEU A 66 -14.69 -7.87 3.96
N LEU A 67 -14.60 -9.17 4.26
CA LEU A 67 -15.35 -9.81 5.35
C LEU A 67 -14.87 -9.38 6.74
N ALA A 68 -13.58 -9.09 6.91
CA ALA A 68 -13.03 -8.53 8.14
C ALA A 68 -13.53 -7.09 8.38
N ILE A 69 -13.55 -6.25 7.34
CA ILE A 69 -14.10 -4.89 7.40
C ILE A 69 -15.61 -4.93 7.72
N ALA A 70 -16.36 -5.85 7.11
CA ALA A 70 -17.80 -6.01 7.37
C ALA A 70 -18.10 -6.56 8.77
N SER A 71 -17.22 -7.40 9.35
CA SER A 71 -17.41 -7.94 10.71
C SER A 71 -17.10 -6.89 11.78
N MET A 72 -16.14 -6.00 11.56
CA MET A 72 -15.87 -4.85 12.45
C MET A 72 -17.06 -3.89 12.53
N MET A 73 -17.74 -3.63 11.41
CA MET A 73 -18.98 -2.82 11.41
C MET A 73 -20.15 -3.49 12.16
N ALA A 74 -20.16 -4.82 12.30
CA ALA A 74 -21.20 -5.54 13.03
C ALA A 74 -20.96 -5.60 14.54
N VAL A 75 -19.71 -5.48 15.00
CA VAL A 75 -19.35 -5.48 16.44
C VAL A 75 -19.67 -4.14 17.11
N ALA A 76 -19.79 -3.05 16.36
CA ALA A 76 -20.21 -1.73 16.86
C ALA A 76 -21.70 -1.63 17.26
N CYS A 77 -22.47 -2.73 17.18
CA CYS A 77 -23.87 -2.80 17.60
C CYS A 77 -24.11 -4.02 18.52
N GLY A 78 -23.38 -4.09 19.64
CA GLY A 78 -23.57 -5.10 20.70
C GLY A 78 -23.74 -4.45 22.06
N LYS A 79 -24.88 -4.73 22.72
CA LYS A 79 -25.32 -4.22 24.04
C LYS A 79 -24.29 -4.38 25.17
N ASP A 80 -24.30 -3.38 26.05
CA ASP A 80 -23.61 -3.31 27.35
C ASP A 80 -23.84 -4.54 28.22
N ASN A 81 -22.75 -5.24 28.57
CA ASN A 81 -22.69 -6.14 29.72
C ASN A 81 -21.67 -5.58 30.71
N ASN A 82 -22.08 -5.40 31.96
CA ASN A 82 -21.32 -4.84 33.09
C ASN A 82 -20.18 -5.75 33.56
N ASP A 83 -19.25 -6.11 32.68
CA ASP A 83 -17.97 -6.66 33.10
C ASP A 83 -17.07 -5.54 33.65
N PRO A 84 -16.16 -5.82 34.60
CA PRO A 84 -15.18 -4.84 35.05
C PRO A 84 -14.39 -4.36 33.83
N LYS A 85 -14.55 -3.08 33.48
CA LYS A 85 -13.80 -2.47 32.38
C LYS A 85 -12.30 -2.68 32.62
N PRO A 86 -11.57 -3.30 31.69
CA PRO A 86 -10.12 -3.25 31.73
C PRO A 86 -9.70 -1.77 31.72
N ASP A 87 -8.65 -1.42 32.44
CA ASP A 87 -8.07 -0.07 32.48
C ASP A 87 -7.74 0.34 31.04
N ASN A 88 -8.65 1.10 30.44
CA ASN A 88 -8.73 1.31 29.00
C ASN A 88 -8.03 2.61 28.63
N GLY A 89 -6.81 2.82 29.15
CA GLY A 89 -5.97 3.99 28.89
C GLY A 89 -6.20 4.48 27.47
N GLU A 90 -6.94 5.59 27.37
CA GLU A 90 -7.55 6.02 26.12
C GLU A 90 -6.41 6.26 25.14
N TYR A 91 -6.49 5.66 23.95
CA TYR A 91 -5.50 5.93 22.93
C TYR A 91 -5.62 7.40 22.55
N VAL A 92 -4.63 8.19 22.96
CA VAL A 92 -4.50 9.58 22.54
C VAL A 92 -3.70 9.55 21.25
N LYS A 93 -4.36 9.90 20.15
CA LYS A 93 -3.72 10.02 18.85
C LYS A 93 -2.62 11.09 18.94
N PRO A 94 -1.37 10.78 18.54
CA PRO A 94 -0.25 11.70 18.72
C PRO A 94 -0.24 12.85 17.71
N ILE A 95 -0.84 12.62 16.53
CA ILE A 95 -0.96 13.56 15.42
C ILE A 95 -2.41 13.60 14.95
N GLU A 96 -2.99 14.79 14.83
CA GLU A 96 -4.28 14.98 14.16
C GLU A 96 -4.04 15.29 12.68
N ILE A 97 -4.94 14.85 11.80
CA ILE A 97 -4.80 15.09 10.36
C ILE A 97 -5.73 16.25 10.00
N ASP A 98 -5.22 17.47 10.13
CA ASP A 98 -6.02 18.71 9.99
C ASP A 98 -5.27 19.86 9.30
N GLY A 99 -3.99 19.70 8.96
CA GLY A 99 -3.16 20.72 8.33
C GLY A 99 -2.61 21.77 9.32
N ASP A 100 -2.79 21.59 10.63
CA ASP A 100 -2.04 22.26 11.69
C ASP A 100 -0.93 21.35 12.21
N PHE A 101 0.27 21.56 11.65
CA PHE A 101 1.42 20.71 11.92
C PHE A 101 2.12 20.97 13.28
N SER A 102 1.44 21.59 14.25
CA SER A 102 2.01 21.96 15.56
C SER A 102 2.20 20.78 16.51
N ASP A 103 1.47 19.69 16.30
CA ASP A 103 1.60 18.41 16.99
C ASP A 103 2.91 17.66 16.68
N TRP A 104 3.41 17.74 15.44
CA TRP A 104 4.71 17.21 15.04
C TRP A 104 5.86 17.76 15.90
N ALA A 105 5.77 19.02 16.32
CA ALA A 105 6.77 19.66 17.19
C ALA A 105 6.74 19.13 18.63
N LYS A 106 5.68 18.42 19.03
CA LYS A 106 5.51 17.81 20.37
C LYS A 106 6.10 16.39 20.43
N LEU A 107 6.43 15.79 19.29
CA LEU A 107 7.02 14.45 19.23
C LEU A 107 8.48 14.45 19.71
N ASP A 108 8.92 13.32 20.25
CA ASP A 108 10.34 13.07 20.47
C ASP A 108 11.02 12.93 19.11
N SER A 109 11.84 13.91 18.73
CA SER A 109 12.52 13.95 17.44
C SER A 109 13.42 12.74 17.18
N LYS A 110 13.83 11.99 18.21
CA LYS A 110 14.61 10.74 18.06
C LYS A 110 13.77 9.57 17.56
N LYS A 111 12.44 9.67 17.65
CA LYS A 111 11.47 8.68 17.18
C LYS A 111 10.85 9.03 15.83
N VAL A 112 11.26 10.14 15.23
CA VAL A 112 10.80 10.58 13.92
C VAL A 112 11.91 10.32 12.92
N ALA A 113 11.63 9.50 11.91
CA ALA A 113 12.53 9.32 10.79
C ALA A 113 12.41 10.54 9.86
N VAL A 114 13.54 11.10 9.41
CA VAL A 114 13.55 12.33 8.61
C VAL A 114 14.45 12.16 7.40
N ALA A 115 13.91 12.49 6.24
CA ALA A 115 14.66 12.64 5.00
C ALA A 115 14.55 14.10 4.52
N LYS A 116 15.64 14.64 3.99
CA LYS A 116 15.70 15.99 3.42
C LYS A 116 16.37 15.92 2.07
N THR A 117 15.93 16.79 1.18
CA THR A 117 16.48 16.88 -0.16
C THR A 117 17.91 17.35 -0.07
N LEU A 118 18.80 16.61 -0.73
CA LEU A 118 20.15 17.07 -1.03
C LEU A 118 20.13 18.39 -1.82
N THR A 119 21.29 19.03 -1.95
CA THR A 119 21.37 20.30 -2.69
C THR A 119 21.11 20.10 -4.19
N ASP A 120 20.72 21.15 -4.92
CA ASP A 120 20.33 21.06 -6.33
C ASP A 120 21.46 20.55 -7.25
N ASP A 121 22.72 20.67 -6.82
CA ASP A 121 23.88 20.14 -7.55
C ASP A 121 24.04 18.61 -7.40
N GLU A 122 23.26 17.99 -6.50
CA GLU A 122 23.37 16.57 -6.11
C GLU A 122 22.18 15.72 -6.57
N THR A 123 21.06 16.32 -6.99
CA THR A 123 19.86 15.59 -7.43
C THR A 123 18.97 16.41 -8.37
N SER A 124 18.30 15.75 -9.31
CA SER A 124 17.32 16.39 -10.20
C SER A 124 15.88 16.36 -9.68
N TYR A 125 15.60 15.58 -8.62
CA TYR A 125 14.25 15.41 -8.07
C TYR A 125 14.07 16.24 -6.80
N THR A 126 13.88 17.54 -6.97
CA THR A 126 13.98 18.52 -5.87
C THR A 126 12.65 19.09 -5.39
N ALA A 127 11.51 18.76 -6.02
CA ALA A 127 10.22 19.33 -5.65
C ALA A 127 9.80 18.96 -4.21
N LEU A 128 10.01 17.71 -3.80
CA LEU A 128 9.87 17.29 -2.42
C LEU A 128 11.08 17.82 -1.63
N LYS A 129 10.89 18.43 -0.45
CA LYS A 129 11.95 19.13 0.31
C LYS A 129 12.29 18.44 1.63
N THR A 130 11.30 17.91 2.33
CA THR A 130 11.48 17.15 3.57
C THR A 130 10.34 16.16 3.70
N VAL A 131 10.65 14.96 4.19
CA VAL A 131 9.66 13.99 4.69
C VAL A 131 10.01 13.62 6.13
N MET A 132 8.99 13.59 6.98
CA MET A 132 9.05 13.14 8.37
C MET A 132 8.08 11.97 8.52
N VAL A 133 8.54 10.89 9.14
CA VAL A 133 7.72 9.70 9.39
C VAL A 133 7.77 9.35 10.86
N TYR A 134 6.60 9.24 11.48
CA TYR A 134 6.42 8.76 12.84
C TYR A 134 5.46 7.58 12.80
N ALA A 135 5.81 6.46 13.43
CA ALA A 135 4.94 5.29 13.47
C ALA A 135 4.69 4.88 14.92
N ASP A 136 3.43 4.65 15.27
CA ASP A 136 3.05 4.01 16.52
C ASP A 136 2.38 2.64 16.24
N LYS A 137 1.82 2.03 17.29
CA LYS A 137 1.15 0.74 17.21
C LYS A 137 -0.06 0.71 16.24
N ASN A 138 -0.71 1.85 16.01
CA ASN A 138 -1.97 1.97 15.29
C ASN A 138 -1.76 2.53 13.88
N SER A 139 -0.86 3.51 13.74
CA SER A 139 -0.75 4.33 12.54
C SER A 139 0.69 4.64 12.15
N VAL A 140 0.90 4.84 10.86
CA VAL A 140 2.10 5.49 10.30
C VAL A 140 1.68 6.89 9.88
N PHE A 141 2.29 7.90 10.47
CA PHE A 141 2.08 9.30 10.17
C PHE A 141 3.23 9.80 9.30
N ILE A 142 2.89 10.51 8.24
CA ILE A 142 3.86 11.07 7.28
C ILE A 142 3.55 12.55 7.15
N ARG A 143 4.54 13.42 7.31
CA ARG A 143 4.46 14.84 6.93
C ARG A 143 5.52 15.12 5.89
N PHE A 144 5.17 15.94 4.92
CA PHE A 144 6.14 16.40 3.94
C PHE A 144 5.95 17.85 3.56
N SER A 145 7.04 18.46 3.12
CA SER A 145 7.06 19.80 2.54
C SER A 145 7.56 19.74 1.10
N PHE A 146 7.07 20.67 0.28
CA PHE A 146 7.32 20.67 -1.16
C PHE A 146 7.45 22.10 -1.70
N ASP A 147 8.05 22.22 -2.88
CA ASP A 147 8.20 23.47 -3.62
C ASP A 147 7.23 23.52 -4.78
N LYS A 148 6.28 24.45 -4.67
CA LYS A 148 5.19 24.64 -5.63
C LYS A 148 5.67 25.07 -7.02
N ASP A 149 6.85 25.68 -7.10
CA ASP A 149 7.40 26.17 -8.37
C ASP A 149 8.04 25.03 -9.18
N GLN A 150 8.22 23.85 -8.58
CA GLN A 150 8.87 22.68 -9.19
C GLN A 150 7.90 21.54 -9.51
N MET A 151 6.59 21.76 -9.37
CA MET A 151 5.57 20.74 -9.61
C MET A 151 4.26 21.33 -10.11
N SER A 152 3.37 20.47 -10.62
CA SER A 152 2.01 20.89 -10.96
C SER A 152 1.21 21.11 -9.68
N MET A 153 0.56 22.27 -9.61
CA MET A 153 -0.46 22.54 -8.59
C MET A 153 -1.86 22.21 -9.09
N ASP A 154 -2.06 21.82 -10.35
CA ASP A 154 -3.39 21.43 -10.84
C ASP A 154 -3.71 19.97 -10.50
N TYR A 155 -2.68 19.12 -10.51
CA TYR A 155 -2.80 17.69 -10.19
C TYR A 155 -1.43 17.16 -9.77
N ALA A 156 -1.33 16.71 -8.52
CA ALA A 156 -0.07 16.22 -7.94
C ALA A 156 -0.22 14.82 -7.33
N PRO A 157 0.08 13.78 -8.11
CA PRO A 157 0.29 12.44 -7.59
C PRO A 157 1.42 12.39 -6.56
N PHE A 158 1.19 11.61 -5.52
CA PHE A 158 2.18 11.25 -4.51
C PHE A 158 2.15 9.75 -4.33
N HIS A 159 3.33 9.12 -4.37
CA HIS A 159 3.48 7.70 -4.19
C HIS A 159 4.22 7.41 -2.90
N ILE A 160 3.79 6.36 -2.20
CA ILE A 160 4.48 5.80 -1.04
C ILE A 160 4.87 4.36 -1.38
N TRP A 161 6.17 4.09 -1.39
CA TRP A 161 6.77 2.79 -1.66
C TRP A 161 7.20 2.15 -0.34
N ILE A 162 6.85 0.90 -0.10
CA ILE A 162 7.06 0.23 1.18
C ILE A 162 7.69 -1.14 0.95
N ASP A 163 8.86 -1.35 1.54
CA ASP A 163 9.41 -2.67 1.89
C ASP A 163 8.71 -3.07 3.19
N SER A 164 7.65 -3.88 3.04
CA SER A 164 6.62 -4.08 4.05
C SER A 164 6.88 -5.29 4.94
N ASP A 165 7.79 -6.18 4.55
CA ASP A 165 8.23 -7.32 5.35
C ASP A 165 9.68 -7.18 5.83
N ASN A 166 10.43 -6.19 5.33
CA ASN A 166 11.86 -5.96 5.61
C ASN A 166 12.72 -7.18 5.24
N ASP A 167 12.30 -7.93 4.23
CA ASP A 167 12.98 -9.11 3.70
C ASP A 167 13.66 -8.79 2.37
N GLU A 168 14.99 -8.72 2.41
CA GLU A 168 15.81 -8.48 1.21
C GLU A 168 15.79 -9.64 0.19
N SER A 169 14.96 -10.67 0.37
CA SER A 169 14.76 -11.75 -0.59
C SER A 169 13.39 -11.75 -1.28
N THR A 170 12.52 -10.79 -0.96
CA THR A 170 11.19 -10.60 -1.55
C THR A 170 11.14 -9.29 -2.36
N GLY A 171 9.93 -8.81 -2.69
CA GLY A 171 9.71 -7.53 -3.36
C GLY A 171 10.28 -7.36 -4.78
N GLY A 172 10.06 -6.17 -5.33
CA GLY A 172 10.48 -5.78 -6.67
C GLY A 172 11.19 -4.43 -6.71
N TYR A 173 11.81 -4.16 -7.85
CA TYR A 173 12.49 -2.89 -8.13
C TYR A 173 11.48 -1.82 -8.57
N ALA A 174 11.53 -0.64 -7.94
CA ALA A 174 10.60 0.48 -8.19
C ALA A 174 11.21 1.65 -8.99
N GLY A 175 12.26 1.42 -9.77
CA GLY A 175 12.78 2.41 -10.73
C GLY A 175 13.67 3.48 -10.12
N ASN A 176 13.22 4.11 -9.03
CA ASN A 176 13.86 5.27 -8.40
C ASN A 176 14.64 4.94 -7.12
N PHE A 177 14.50 3.72 -6.59
CA PHE A 177 15.09 3.32 -5.31
C PHE A 177 16.22 2.30 -5.48
N THR A 178 17.19 2.29 -4.57
CA THR A 178 18.30 1.33 -4.58
C THR A 178 17.85 -0.08 -4.17
N GLU A 179 16.85 -0.14 -3.30
CA GLU A 179 16.24 -1.35 -2.79
C GLU A 179 15.35 -1.98 -3.87
N SER A 180 15.46 -3.31 -4.01
CA SER A 180 14.64 -4.12 -4.90
C SER A 180 13.76 -5.11 -4.13
N SER A 181 13.54 -4.82 -2.84
CA SER A 181 12.66 -5.55 -1.90
C SER A 181 11.36 -4.80 -1.62
N ILE A 182 10.87 -3.99 -2.57
CA ILE A 182 9.66 -3.20 -2.36
C ILE A 182 8.43 -4.06 -2.64
N ASP A 183 7.55 -4.18 -1.66
CA ASP A 183 6.35 -5.03 -1.72
C ASP A 183 5.11 -4.29 -2.17
N VAL A 184 5.00 -3.01 -1.80
CA VAL A 184 3.77 -2.24 -1.90
C VAL A 184 4.05 -0.84 -2.41
N MET A 185 3.17 -0.37 -3.29
CA MET A 185 3.05 1.03 -3.67
C MET A 185 1.64 1.52 -3.33
N LEU A 186 1.55 2.66 -2.65
CA LEU A 186 0.33 3.44 -2.50
C LEU A 186 0.41 4.60 -3.48
N GLU A 187 -0.54 4.69 -4.40
CA GLU A 187 -0.63 5.78 -5.37
C GLU A 187 -1.89 6.59 -5.08
N GLY A 188 -1.68 7.85 -4.72
CA GLY A 188 -2.75 8.79 -4.45
C GLY A 188 -2.41 10.18 -4.97
N VAL A 189 -3.30 11.11 -4.68
CA VAL A 189 -3.18 12.51 -5.08
C VAL A 189 -3.38 13.34 -3.82
N PHE A 190 -2.54 14.36 -3.64
CA PHE A 190 -2.67 15.28 -2.50
C PHE A 190 -3.08 16.69 -2.94
N ILE A 191 -2.96 17.02 -4.22
CA ILE A 191 -3.51 18.23 -4.84
C ILE A 191 -4.30 17.85 -6.09
N ASP A 192 -5.55 18.29 -6.16
CA ASP A 192 -6.42 18.15 -7.34
C ASP A 192 -7.23 19.44 -7.52
N GLY A 193 -7.21 20.00 -8.73
CA GLY A 193 -7.88 21.25 -9.06
C GLY A 193 -7.36 22.44 -8.26
N SER A 194 -6.05 22.49 -7.98
CA SER A 194 -5.40 23.53 -7.15
C SER A 194 -5.77 23.54 -5.67
N GLU A 195 -6.48 22.52 -5.19
CA GLU A 195 -6.86 22.38 -3.79
C GLU A 195 -6.21 21.14 -3.17
N PHE A 196 -5.94 21.19 -1.87
CA PHE A 196 -5.56 19.99 -1.15
C PHE A 196 -6.76 19.04 -1.06
N VAL A 197 -6.53 17.76 -1.35
CA VAL A 197 -7.52 16.69 -1.23
C VAL A 197 -7.01 15.62 -0.29
N SER A 198 -7.90 14.96 0.46
CA SER A 198 -7.50 13.89 1.38
C SER A 198 -6.84 12.74 0.62
N TYR A 199 -5.70 12.28 1.12
CA TYR A 199 -4.91 11.22 0.52
C TYR A 199 -5.46 9.85 0.95
N ASP A 200 -6.25 9.20 0.08
CA ASP A 200 -6.77 7.84 0.27
C ASP A 200 -6.48 6.99 -0.99
N PRO A 201 -5.27 6.41 -1.07
CA PRO A 201 -4.65 5.95 -2.30
C PRO A 201 -5.17 4.57 -2.75
N SER A 202 -4.99 4.28 -4.04
CA SER A 202 -4.98 2.90 -4.52
C SER A 202 -3.71 2.20 -4.06
N VAL A 203 -3.81 0.90 -3.76
CA VAL A 203 -2.71 0.07 -3.30
C VAL A 203 -2.38 -0.97 -4.35
N TYR A 204 -1.11 -1.09 -4.67
CA TYR A 204 -0.56 -2.07 -5.59
C TYR A 204 0.45 -2.94 -4.85
N GLN A 205 0.47 -4.22 -5.18
CA GLN A 205 1.37 -5.20 -4.57
C GLN A 205 2.31 -5.77 -5.63
N TRP A 206 3.58 -5.93 -5.26
CA TRP A 206 4.52 -6.75 -6.00
C TRP A 206 4.13 -8.23 -5.95
N ILE A 207 3.90 -8.81 -7.13
CA ILE A 207 3.55 -10.23 -7.30
C ILE A 207 4.48 -10.95 -8.30
N GLY A 208 5.56 -10.29 -8.70
CA GLY A 208 6.55 -10.81 -9.64
C GLY A 208 7.66 -11.62 -8.97
N GLU A 209 8.66 -11.99 -9.75
CA GLU A 209 9.88 -12.63 -9.23
C GLU A 209 10.67 -11.64 -8.35
N PRO A 210 11.25 -12.07 -7.23
CA PRO A 210 12.05 -11.19 -6.37
C PRO A 210 13.13 -10.41 -7.13
N HIS A 211 13.30 -9.14 -6.77
CA HIS A 211 14.27 -8.20 -7.36
C HIS A 211 14.05 -7.86 -8.85
N ALA A 212 13.01 -8.37 -9.48
CA ALA A 212 12.72 -8.04 -10.86
C ALA A 212 12.07 -6.65 -10.98
N SER A 213 12.00 -6.16 -12.21
CA SER A 213 11.25 -4.95 -12.57
C SER A 213 9.98 -5.32 -13.34
N GLY A 214 9.13 -4.34 -13.61
CA GLY A 214 7.86 -4.55 -14.34
C GLY A 214 6.70 -4.83 -13.39
N TRP A 215 6.33 -3.82 -12.61
CA TRP A 215 5.20 -3.88 -11.69
C TRP A 215 3.91 -4.26 -12.41
N PHE A 216 3.12 -5.10 -11.76
CA PHE A 216 1.76 -5.41 -12.22
C PHE A 216 0.81 -4.37 -11.64
N TRP A 217 0.27 -3.53 -12.52
CA TRP A 217 -0.65 -2.44 -12.17
C TRP A 217 -2.10 -2.95 -12.01
N ASP A 218 -2.30 -3.95 -11.15
CA ASP A 218 -3.63 -4.40 -10.71
C ASP A 218 -3.82 -4.00 -9.25
N GLU A 219 -4.84 -3.19 -8.99
CA GLU A 219 -5.11 -2.64 -7.66
C GLU A 219 -5.44 -3.78 -6.68
N LEU A 220 -4.65 -3.91 -5.62
CA LEU A 220 -4.98 -4.74 -4.46
C LEU A 220 -6.14 -4.14 -3.67
N LEU A 221 -6.12 -2.81 -3.51
CA LEU A 221 -7.16 -2.04 -2.85
C LEU A 221 -7.38 -0.76 -3.65
N ALA A 222 -8.64 -0.44 -3.95
CA ALA A 222 -8.97 0.80 -4.67
C ALA A 222 -8.90 1.99 -3.71
N GLY A 223 -8.57 3.17 -4.24
CA GLY A 223 -8.64 4.43 -3.50
C GLY A 223 -10.03 4.71 -2.92
N GLY A 224 -10.08 5.50 -1.84
CA GLY A 224 -11.31 5.74 -1.09
C GLY A 224 -11.65 4.62 -0.10
N SER A 225 -10.65 3.82 0.30
CA SER A 225 -10.82 2.66 1.19
C SER A 225 -10.86 3.02 2.68
N GLY A 226 -10.42 4.22 3.04
CA GLY A 226 -10.15 4.65 4.41
C GLY A 226 -8.81 4.15 4.96
N LEU A 227 -7.95 3.53 4.13
CA LEU A 227 -6.60 3.12 4.54
C LEU A 227 -5.76 4.33 4.98
N CYS A 228 -5.90 5.42 4.24
CA CYS A 228 -5.24 6.68 4.55
C CYS A 228 -6.23 7.84 4.61
N SER A 229 -5.80 8.88 5.32
CA SER A 229 -6.38 10.22 5.23
C SER A 229 -5.26 11.25 5.17
N GLY A 230 -5.53 12.44 4.67
CA GLY A 230 -4.54 13.50 4.66
C GLY A 230 -5.13 14.91 4.65
N ALA A 231 -4.29 15.87 5.02
CA ALA A 231 -4.63 17.28 5.06
C ALA A 231 -3.39 18.13 4.71
N GLY A 232 -3.61 19.27 4.09
CA GLY A 232 -2.54 20.16 3.63
C GLY A 232 -2.81 21.62 3.96
N ASN A 233 -1.72 22.37 4.13
CA ASN A 233 -1.77 23.81 4.32
C ASN A 233 -0.46 24.45 3.83
N GLY A 234 -0.56 25.50 3.03
CA GLY A 234 0.62 26.17 2.47
C GLY A 234 1.43 25.23 1.58
N THR A 235 2.68 24.97 1.97
CA THR A 235 3.66 24.13 1.25
C THR A 235 3.94 22.82 1.99
N GLU A 236 3.00 22.39 2.84
CA GLU A 236 3.13 21.21 3.67
C GLU A 236 1.85 20.37 3.63
N TYR A 237 2.02 19.07 3.88
CA TYR A 237 0.96 18.09 3.85
C TYR A 237 1.25 16.98 4.86
N GLU A 238 0.21 16.38 5.43
CA GLU A 238 0.33 15.24 6.33
C GLU A 238 -0.67 14.13 6.00
N ILE A 239 -0.27 12.91 6.31
CA ILE A 239 -0.98 11.67 6.02
C ILE A 239 -0.97 10.80 7.27
N GLU A 240 -2.12 10.18 7.55
CA GLU A 240 -2.19 9.00 8.40
C GLU A 240 -2.44 7.77 7.53
N LEU A 241 -1.66 6.72 7.75
CA LEU A 241 -1.91 5.37 7.27
C LEU A 241 -2.28 4.48 8.46
N VAL A 242 -3.47 3.87 8.42
CA VAL A 242 -3.96 2.99 9.49
C VAL A 242 -3.38 1.60 9.30
N ARG A 243 -2.54 1.15 10.24
CA ARG A 243 -1.78 -0.11 10.11
C ARG A 243 -2.67 -1.35 10.10
N GLU A 244 -3.78 -1.30 10.84
CA GLU A 244 -4.73 -2.41 10.91
C GLU A 244 -5.45 -2.65 9.56
N LEU A 245 -5.56 -1.61 8.73
CA LEU A 245 -6.18 -1.70 7.41
C LEU A 245 -5.19 -2.08 6.30
N PHE A 246 -3.90 -2.23 6.62
CA PHE A 246 -2.88 -2.53 5.62
C PHE A 246 -3.12 -3.92 4.99
N PRO A 247 -3.21 -4.01 3.65
CA PRO A 247 -3.82 -5.18 2.99
C PRO A 247 -2.92 -6.42 2.94
N LEU A 248 -1.64 -6.30 3.31
CA LEU A 248 -0.70 -7.42 3.39
C LEU A 248 -0.53 -7.99 4.81
N GLY A 249 -1.33 -7.52 5.76
CA GLY A 249 -1.16 -7.79 7.19
C GLY A 249 -0.58 -6.59 7.91
N GLN A 250 -0.30 -6.73 9.21
CA GLN A 250 0.24 -5.61 9.97
C GLN A 250 1.68 -5.32 9.54
N LEU A 251 1.97 -4.06 9.19
CA LEU A 251 3.35 -3.61 8.98
C LEU A 251 4.21 -3.99 10.19
N PRO A 252 5.44 -4.47 10.00
CA PRO A 252 6.35 -4.84 11.09
C PRO A 252 6.73 -3.62 11.93
N ASP A 253 7.29 -3.88 13.12
CA ASP A 253 7.81 -2.82 14.00
C ASP A 253 8.90 -1.99 13.31
N GLU A 254 9.60 -2.58 12.33
CA GLU A 254 10.64 -1.95 11.54
C GLU A 254 10.41 -2.24 10.06
N PHE A 255 10.36 -1.20 9.24
CA PHE A 255 10.15 -1.27 7.78
C PHE A 255 10.91 -0.15 7.07
N ARG A 256 10.97 -0.19 5.74
CA ARG A 256 11.56 0.88 4.92
C ARG A 256 10.50 1.52 4.02
N ILE A 257 10.59 2.83 3.84
CA ILE A 257 9.61 3.63 3.10
C ILE A 257 10.29 4.66 2.20
N GLY A 258 9.75 4.84 0.99
CA GLY A 258 10.22 5.82 0.01
C GLY A 258 9.04 6.60 -0.57
N PHE A 259 9.32 7.79 -1.10
CA PHE A 259 8.30 8.73 -1.53
C PHE A 259 8.68 9.40 -2.84
N ASP A 260 7.72 9.59 -3.73
CA ASP A 260 7.90 10.48 -4.86
C ASP A 260 6.65 11.29 -5.21
N ILE A 261 6.88 12.52 -5.68
CA ILE A 261 5.87 13.39 -6.30
C ILE A 261 6.05 13.27 -7.81
N GLN A 262 4.96 13.07 -8.52
CA GLN A 262 4.95 13.07 -9.97
C GLN A 262 4.07 14.18 -10.55
N TYR A 263 4.24 14.45 -11.84
CA TYR A 263 3.22 15.09 -12.67
C TYR A 263 2.98 14.25 -13.92
N VAL A 264 1.83 14.47 -14.54
CA VAL A 264 1.41 13.75 -15.75
C VAL A 264 1.42 14.73 -16.92
N ASP A 265 2.19 14.42 -17.97
CA ASP A 265 2.16 15.14 -19.25
C ASP A 265 1.72 14.16 -20.35
N GLY A 266 0.46 14.26 -20.75
CA GLY A 266 -0.15 13.29 -21.66
C GLY A 266 -0.25 11.90 -21.03
N GLU A 267 0.52 10.93 -21.55
CA GLU A 267 0.61 9.56 -21.02
C GLU A 267 1.88 9.35 -20.17
N ASP A 268 2.78 10.34 -20.12
CA ASP A 268 4.07 10.22 -19.45
C ASP A 268 3.97 10.66 -17.98
N TRP A 269 4.37 9.76 -17.09
CA TRP A 269 4.49 10.00 -15.66
C TRP A 269 5.92 10.38 -15.30
N ASN A 270 6.09 11.56 -14.70
CA ASN A 270 7.40 12.14 -14.48
C ASN A 270 7.61 12.49 -13.01
N THR A 271 8.59 11.84 -12.37
CA THR A 271 9.01 12.18 -11.00
C THR A 271 9.70 13.55 -10.97
N VAL A 272 9.25 14.41 -10.05
CA VAL A 272 9.83 15.75 -9.81
C VAL A 272 10.36 15.93 -8.39
N GLY A 273 9.90 15.11 -7.45
CA GLY A 273 10.41 15.08 -6.08
C GLY A 273 10.57 13.65 -5.62
N LEU A 274 11.69 13.32 -4.99
CA LEU A 274 11.99 11.97 -4.51
C LEU A 274 12.64 12.09 -3.13
N LEU A 275 12.10 11.40 -2.11
CA LEU A 275 12.76 11.28 -0.81
C LEU A 275 12.70 9.86 -0.23
N PRO A 276 13.76 9.40 0.46
CA PRO A 276 15.11 9.99 0.46
C PRO A 276 15.67 10.15 -0.95
N ASN A 277 16.71 10.96 -1.14
CA ASN A 277 17.40 11.06 -2.43
C ASN A 277 18.87 10.71 -2.26
N GLY A 278 19.45 10.18 -3.35
CA GLY A 278 20.85 9.79 -3.41
C GLY A 278 21.63 10.71 -4.34
N ALA A 279 22.83 11.12 -3.91
CA ALA A 279 23.76 11.75 -4.83
C ALA A 279 24.26 10.70 -5.84
N PRO A 280 24.37 11.04 -7.14
CA PRO A 280 25.01 10.17 -8.11
C PRO A 280 26.44 9.81 -7.68
N THR A 281 26.77 8.52 -7.74
CA THR A 281 28.12 8.02 -7.51
C THR A 281 28.54 7.12 -8.66
N ASN A 282 29.80 6.67 -8.70
CA ASN A 282 30.25 5.71 -9.72
C ASN A 282 29.44 4.40 -9.69
N ASP A 283 28.99 3.98 -8.50
CA ASP A 283 28.23 2.74 -8.30
C ASP A 283 26.70 2.99 -8.30
N ASN A 284 26.29 4.25 -8.36
CA ASN A 284 24.89 4.70 -8.44
C ASN A 284 24.80 5.89 -9.42
N ALA A 285 25.15 5.65 -10.69
CA ALA A 285 25.21 6.71 -11.69
C ALA A 285 23.86 7.40 -11.93
N GLY A 286 22.75 6.70 -11.62
CA GLY A 286 21.39 7.23 -11.71
C GLY A 286 20.93 8.02 -10.47
N GLY A 287 21.74 8.11 -9.41
CA GLY A 287 21.36 8.80 -8.17
C GLY A 287 20.12 8.17 -7.50
N LEU A 288 19.94 6.86 -7.63
CA LEU A 288 18.83 6.13 -7.02
C LEU A 288 18.79 6.39 -5.51
N ALA A 289 17.57 6.54 -5.01
CA ALA A 289 17.29 6.85 -3.62
C ALA A 289 17.43 5.61 -2.72
N PRO A 290 18.08 5.71 -1.56
CA PRO A 290 17.84 4.73 -0.50
C PRO A 290 16.42 4.88 0.05
N MET A 291 15.90 3.86 0.73
CA MET A 291 14.65 3.97 1.47
C MET A 291 14.88 4.41 2.91
N LEU A 292 13.91 5.14 3.46
CA LEU A 292 13.94 5.63 4.84
C LEU A 292 13.56 4.50 5.79
N LYS A 293 14.44 4.18 6.74
CA LYS A 293 14.13 3.22 7.80
C LYS A 293 13.20 3.84 8.85
N VAL A 294 12.10 3.16 9.17
CA VAL A 294 11.11 3.58 10.18
C VAL A 294 11.04 2.54 11.29
N VAL A 295 10.99 3.00 12.54
CA VAL A 295 10.85 2.15 13.73
C VAL A 295 9.62 2.59 14.51
N THR A 296 8.76 1.63 14.80
CA THR A 296 7.50 1.81 15.51
C THR A 296 7.74 2.10 16.98
N VAL A 297 7.07 3.13 17.49
CA VAL A 297 7.08 3.48 18.90
C VAL A 297 6.17 2.54 19.67
N LYS A 298 6.74 1.93 20.72
CA LYS A 298 6.04 1.04 21.67
C LYS A 298 5.44 1.82 22.82
#